data_AF-A0A832C6V5-F1
#
_entry.id   AF-A0A832C6V5-F1
#
_cell.length_a   1.000
_cell.length_b   1.000
_cell.length_c   1.000
_cell.angle_alpha   90.00
_cell.angle_beta   90.00
_cell.angle_gamma   90.00
#
_symmetry.space_group_name_H-M   'P 1'
#
loop_
_entity.id
_entity.type
_entity.pdbx_description
1 polymer ?
#
loop_
_entity_poly.entity_id
_entity_poly.type
_entity_poly.pdbx_seq_one_letter_code
_entity_poly.pdbx_strand_id
1 'polypeptide(L)'
;MIKPIGSHLLLVPPSSERVRTNQVITTPDGIELVADLYLPSGTPPFPAVIEITPYCAQTLRRIGEIYAARGYLFLAVDSRGRYRSSGLWSPLTYDQIDGQAAIRWMAKHELCNGQIGTRGHSYCGYNQLLAAIDAPAELKAMVVGVAPADPFENVPFQGGAYDLNDFFWLMSMSGRTSNGIEEEEDSGESRLSLLEDETEGSLPIEAKANSSLEDEQGENEFDLLFDQALSARPFRDLDLRFGIRQETFREWISHWQLDDFWKARSVGHRLNRTSVATLHISGWWDGNGRGSTVFFKGMRQQAATAEAREAQRLLIGAWDHDLLAPDCYDLPAEEAAMIQRAALRNALNDELAWFDQHLMGIEPGPSTRSRVTIYLTGQHRWLDFEDWPPPDTQPVNYYLAAGAVAGRRFGRLQRSISATGPLESSYLFDPNDPTPFAHPDVDGERIPFDNAQIEAVRTDMLLFDTEPQKEPLALIGDLSLILYARADAPDFDLYAKLLDVYPDGRAIYLTDGIIRARFRKGWDRPQLVSPSEIAEYIIDLWHIGHILTVGHALRLEVSSAAFLRFDINPCTGGDLADETRCRQVRVSILHSSRYPSRLILPVCHDPRLLEEDGLRRLNFSTRRKHCGQ
;
A
#
# COMPACT_ATOMS: atom_id res chain seq x y z
N MET A 1 -26.70 -9.88 -13.07
CA MET A 1 -27.87 -9.06 -12.64
C MET A 1 -27.58 -8.59 -11.23
N ILE A 2 -27.13 -7.34 -11.05
CA ILE A 2 -26.82 -6.79 -9.73
C ILE A 2 -28.15 -6.61 -9.00
N LYS A 3 -28.35 -7.33 -7.89
CA LYS A 3 -29.49 -7.08 -7.00
C LYS A 3 -29.37 -5.64 -6.48
N PRO A 4 -30.47 -4.87 -6.41
CA PRO A 4 -30.43 -3.58 -5.73
C PRO A 4 -30.15 -3.84 -4.25
N ILE A 5 -28.93 -3.53 -3.81
CA ILE A 5 -28.55 -3.57 -2.40
C ILE A 5 -29.35 -2.45 -1.72
N GLY A 6 -30.18 -2.85 -0.75
CA GLY A 6 -31.05 -1.94 -0.03
C GLY A 6 -30.23 -0.85 0.66
N SER A 7 -30.69 0.40 0.53
CA SER A 7 -30.16 1.52 1.30
C SER A 7 -30.51 1.34 2.78
N HIS A 8 -29.72 0.54 3.50
CA HIS A 8 -29.73 0.57 4.95
C HIS A 8 -29.03 1.87 5.37
N LEU A 9 -29.82 2.93 5.54
CA LEU A 9 -29.41 4.07 6.34
C LEU A 9 -29.06 3.53 7.73
N LEU A 10 -27.77 3.37 8.03
CA LEU A 10 -27.29 3.10 9.37
C LEU A 10 -27.99 4.09 10.31
N LEU A 11 -28.80 3.55 11.23
CA LEU A 11 -29.60 4.36 12.15
C LEU A 11 -28.66 5.25 12.96
N VAL A 12 -28.82 6.57 12.83
CA VAL A 12 -28.07 7.52 13.65
C VAL A 12 -28.53 7.32 15.11
N PRO A 13 -27.65 6.87 16.02
CA PRO A 13 -28.07 6.70 17.40
C PRO A 13 -28.41 8.07 18.01
N PRO A 14 -29.41 8.15 18.89
CA PRO A 14 -29.70 9.38 19.61
C PRO A 14 -28.48 9.76 20.47
N SER A 15 -28.29 11.06 20.68
CA SER A 15 -27.27 11.55 21.59
C SER A 15 -27.46 10.96 22.99
N SER A 16 -26.35 10.72 23.69
CA SER A 16 -26.28 10.15 25.04
C SER A 16 -25.28 10.92 25.90
N GLU A 17 -25.15 10.54 27.17
CA GLU A 17 -24.10 11.10 28.05
C GLU A 17 -22.67 10.80 27.55
N ARG A 18 -22.50 9.78 26.70
CA ARG A 18 -21.19 9.35 26.18
C ARG A 18 -20.92 9.78 24.75
N VAL A 19 -21.95 10.12 23.97
CA VAL A 19 -21.83 10.48 22.55
C VAL A 19 -22.78 11.62 22.21
N ARG A 20 -22.26 12.73 21.69
CA ARG A 20 -23.05 13.81 21.09
C ARG A 20 -23.07 13.60 19.57
N THR A 21 -24.22 13.20 19.04
CA THR A 21 -24.38 12.94 17.60
C THR A 21 -24.77 14.20 16.84
N ASN A 22 -24.52 14.20 15.52
CA ASN A 22 -24.91 15.29 14.60
C ASN A 22 -24.36 16.68 14.98
N GLN A 23 -23.11 16.73 15.43
CA GLN A 23 -22.40 17.98 15.63
C GLN A 23 -22.08 18.60 14.27
N VAL A 24 -22.34 19.90 14.11
CA VAL A 24 -22.15 20.61 12.84
C VAL A 24 -20.87 21.44 12.90
N ILE A 25 -20.02 21.25 11.89
CA ILE A 25 -18.78 21.98 11.67
C ILE A 25 -18.95 22.78 10.38
N THR A 26 -18.97 24.11 10.48
CA THR A 26 -19.01 24.99 9.31
C THR A 26 -17.62 25.28 8.81
N THR A 27 -17.34 24.89 7.58
CA THR A 27 -16.08 25.15 6.86
C THR A 27 -15.98 26.62 6.41
N PRO A 28 -14.78 27.13 6.06
CA PRO A 28 -14.61 28.51 5.61
C PRO A 28 -15.44 28.90 4.37
N ASP A 29 -15.76 27.93 3.50
CA ASP A 29 -16.58 28.11 2.30
C ASP A 29 -18.07 27.80 2.53
N GLY A 30 -18.49 27.59 3.78
CA GLY A 30 -19.89 27.48 4.18
C GLY A 30 -20.50 26.08 4.04
N ILE A 31 -19.70 25.06 3.73
CA ILE A 31 -20.13 23.66 3.79
C ILE A 31 -20.26 23.23 5.26
N GLU A 32 -21.37 22.56 5.57
CA GLU A 32 -21.61 21.90 6.85
C GLU A 32 -21.11 20.46 6.78
N LEU A 33 -20.09 20.15 7.59
CA LEU A 33 -19.68 18.78 7.89
C LEU A 33 -20.41 18.32 9.16
N VAL A 34 -20.82 17.05 9.18
CA VAL A 34 -21.53 16.45 10.30
C VAL A 34 -20.65 15.42 10.98
N ALA A 35 -20.65 15.43 12.31
CA ALA A 35 -19.78 14.60 13.12
C ALA A 35 -20.49 14.00 14.34
N ASP A 36 -19.93 12.91 14.85
CA ASP A 36 -20.25 12.35 16.16
C ASP A 36 -19.06 12.55 17.12
N LEU A 37 -19.35 13.08 18.30
CA LEU A 37 -18.36 13.39 19.33
C LEU A 37 -18.50 12.43 20.51
N TYR A 38 -17.49 11.58 20.70
CA TYR A 38 -17.40 10.64 21.81
C TYR A 38 -16.70 11.30 23.00
N LEU A 39 -17.28 11.12 24.18
CA LEU A 39 -16.91 11.85 25.39
C LEU A 39 -16.22 10.91 26.39
N PRO A 40 -15.02 11.26 26.89
CA PRO A 40 -14.36 10.51 27.94
C PRO A 40 -15.07 10.72 29.28
N SER A 41 -14.86 9.79 30.20
CA SER A 41 -15.22 9.99 31.62
C SER A 41 -14.16 10.84 32.32
N GLY A 42 -14.57 11.60 33.33
CA GLY A 42 -13.66 12.42 34.15
C GLY A 42 -13.99 13.91 34.09
N THR A 43 -13.00 14.74 34.42
CA THR A 43 -13.17 16.20 34.49
C THR A 43 -12.46 16.88 33.32
N PRO A 44 -13.17 17.66 32.48
CA PRO A 44 -12.55 18.43 31.39
C PRO A 44 -11.59 19.51 31.95
N PRO A 45 -10.67 20.03 31.12
CA PRO A 45 -10.58 19.84 29.68
C PRO A 45 -9.73 18.64 29.25
N PHE A 46 -10.08 18.02 28.12
CA PHE A 46 -9.47 16.80 27.56
C PHE A 46 -8.71 17.08 26.25
N PRO A 47 -7.66 16.32 25.91
CA PRO A 47 -7.14 16.28 24.55
C PRO A 47 -8.17 15.66 23.60
N ALA A 48 -8.06 15.94 22.30
CA ALA A 48 -8.97 15.41 21.29
C ALA A 48 -8.26 14.75 20.12
N VAL A 49 -8.87 13.71 19.57
CA VAL A 49 -8.46 13.03 18.33
C VAL A 49 -9.58 13.14 17.30
N ILE A 50 -9.24 13.45 16.06
CA ILE A 50 -10.20 13.64 14.97
C ILE A 50 -9.91 12.62 13.87
N GLU A 51 -10.97 12.06 13.29
CA GLU A 51 -10.89 11.27 12.06
C GLU A 51 -12.00 11.72 11.10
N ILE A 52 -11.61 12.04 9.87
CA ILE A 52 -12.53 12.42 8.79
C ILE A 52 -12.58 11.27 7.80
N THR A 53 -13.77 10.69 7.60
CA THR A 53 -13.93 9.47 6.81
C THR A 53 -14.96 9.66 5.69
N PRO A 54 -14.70 9.13 4.48
CA PRO A 54 -15.71 9.06 3.44
C PRO A 54 -16.58 7.79 3.56
N TYR A 55 -16.39 6.98 4.62
CA TYR A 55 -16.95 5.64 4.85
C TYR A 55 -17.94 5.57 6.03
N CYS A 56 -18.67 6.66 6.31
CA CYS A 56 -19.66 6.80 7.40
C CYS A 56 -18.99 6.97 8.76
N ALA A 57 -19.12 8.13 9.39
CA ALA A 57 -18.54 8.39 10.70
C ALA A 57 -18.98 7.40 11.78
N GLN A 58 -20.16 6.78 11.63
CA GLN A 58 -20.70 5.81 12.56
C GLN A 58 -19.94 4.46 12.56
N THR A 59 -19.21 4.12 11.49
CA THR A 59 -18.32 2.93 11.49
C THR A 59 -17.16 3.11 12.46
N LEU A 60 -16.81 4.36 12.81
CA LEU A 60 -15.78 4.70 13.79
C LEU A 60 -16.28 4.64 15.24
N ARG A 61 -17.46 4.08 15.51
CA ARG A 61 -18.02 4.03 16.86
C ARG A 61 -17.11 3.33 17.86
N ARG A 62 -16.66 2.11 17.52
CA ARG A 62 -15.84 1.29 18.42
C ARG A 62 -14.52 1.97 18.73
N ILE A 63 -13.86 2.54 17.72
CA ILE A 63 -12.62 3.29 17.94
C ILE A 63 -12.87 4.55 18.78
N GLY A 64 -13.96 5.28 18.53
CA GLY A 64 -14.33 6.44 19.34
C GLY A 64 -14.55 6.09 20.81
N GLU A 65 -15.18 4.95 21.09
CA GLU A 65 -15.36 4.42 22.45
C GLU A 65 -14.01 4.05 23.10
N ILE A 66 -13.05 3.48 22.35
CA ILE A 66 -11.70 3.18 22.85
C ILE A 66 -10.94 4.46 23.21
N TYR A 67 -10.94 5.47 22.34
CA TYR A 67 -10.29 6.76 22.62
C TYR A 67 -10.95 7.47 23.81
N ALA A 68 -12.27 7.46 23.90
CA ALA A 68 -13.01 7.98 25.04
C ALA A 68 -12.67 7.25 26.35
N ALA A 69 -12.56 5.92 26.32
CA ALA A 69 -12.11 5.14 27.47
C ALA A 69 -10.67 5.46 27.88
N ARG A 70 -9.81 5.85 26.92
CA ARG A 70 -8.42 6.26 27.18
C ARG A 70 -8.27 7.71 27.66
N GLY A 71 -9.34 8.50 27.64
CA GLY A 71 -9.36 9.89 28.14
C GLY A 71 -9.34 10.98 27.07
N TYR A 72 -9.59 10.64 25.80
CA TYR A 72 -9.66 11.58 24.69
C TYR A 72 -11.11 11.92 24.34
N LEU A 73 -11.35 13.15 23.92
CA LEU A 73 -12.49 13.43 23.04
C LEU A 73 -12.19 12.80 21.67
N PHE A 74 -13.14 12.10 21.06
CA PHE A 74 -12.98 11.57 19.71
C PHE A 74 -14.05 12.13 18.79
N LEU A 75 -13.64 12.75 17.67
CA LEU A 75 -14.53 13.38 16.71
C LEU A 75 -14.49 12.60 15.38
N ALA A 76 -15.55 11.84 15.11
CA ALA A 76 -15.74 11.12 13.85
C ALA A 76 -16.54 12.01 12.88
N VAL A 77 -15.97 12.37 11.73
CA VAL A 77 -16.56 13.35 10.81
C VAL A 77 -16.87 12.69 9.46
N ASP A 78 -18.10 12.85 8.97
CA ASP A 78 -18.45 12.49 7.60
C ASP A 78 -17.77 13.47 6.64
N SER A 79 -17.01 12.98 5.66
CA SER A 79 -16.38 13.82 4.64
C SER A 79 -17.41 14.66 3.87
N ARG A 80 -17.01 15.83 3.36
CA ARG A 80 -17.85 16.68 2.49
C ARG A 80 -18.53 15.84 1.40
N GLY A 81 -19.84 16.04 1.24
CA GLY A 81 -20.66 15.35 0.24
C GLY A 81 -20.90 13.85 0.52
N ARG A 82 -20.47 13.33 1.67
CA ARG A 82 -20.69 11.95 2.11
C ARG A 82 -21.68 11.90 3.26
N TYR A 83 -22.52 10.86 3.27
CA TYR A 83 -23.49 10.58 4.33
C TYR A 83 -24.24 11.84 4.79
N ARG A 84 -24.04 12.26 6.04
CA ARG A 84 -24.76 13.39 6.66
C ARG A 84 -24.20 14.75 6.28
N SER A 85 -22.95 14.82 5.84
CA SER A 85 -22.30 16.07 5.43
C SER A 85 -22.88 16.62 4.14
N SER A 86 -22.95 17.94 4.05
CA SER A 86 -23.41 18.67 2.86
C SER A 86 -22.31 18.80 1.80
N GLY A 87 -22.64 19.36 0.63
CA GLY A 87 -21.70 19.59 -0.46
C GLY A 87 -21.59 18.44 -1.47
N LEU A 88 -20.55 18.51 -2.31
CA LEU A 88 -20.21 17.49 -3.31
C LEU A 88 -18.87 16.85 -2.94
N TRP A 89 -18.83 15.52 -3.00
CA TRP A 89 -17.60 14.79 -2.72
C TRP A 89 -16.69 14.83 -3.95
N SER A 90 -15.47 15.34 -3.77
CA SER A 90 -14.42 15.34 -4.77
C SER A 90 -13.12 14.99 -4.05
N PRO A 91 -12.69 13.71 -4.11
CA PRO A 91 -11.51 13.20 -3.41
C PRO A 91 -10.29 14.12 -3.47
N LEU A 92 -9.67 14.33 -2.30
CA LEU A 92 -8.41 15.06 -2.12
C LEU A 92 -8.44 16.57 -2.44
N THR A 93 -9.61 17.10 -2.82
CA THR A 93 -9.75 18.48 -3.31
C THR A 93 -9.94 19.48 -2.17
N TYR A 94 -10.79 19.11 -1.21
CA TYR A 94 -11.22 20.00 -0.11
C TYR A 94 -10.69 19.54 1.24
N ASP A 95 -10.03 18.39 1.31
CA ASP A 95 -9.59 17.75 2.55
C ASP A 95 -8.66 18.63 3.39
N GLN A 96 -7.84 19.49 2.76
CA GLN A 96 -7.05 20.47 3.50
C GLN A 96 -7.94 21.47 4.25
N ILE A 97 -8.90 22.11 3.57
CA ILE A 97 -9.75 23.14 4.20
C ILE A 97 -10.72 22.53 5.22
N ASP A 98 -11.24 21.34 4.93
CA ASP A 98 -12.20 20.62 5.76
C ASP A 98 -11.53 20.09 7.03
N GLY A 99 -10.34 19.47 6.88
CA GLY A 99 -9.53 19.01 8.01
C GLY A 99 -9.14 20.14 8.95
N GLN A 100 -8.67 21.26 8.40
CA GLN A 100 -8.34 22.41 9.23
C GLN A 100 -9.57 23.05 9.90
N ALA A 101 -10.75 22.99 9.28
CA ALA A 101 -11.99 23.45 9.90
C ALA A 101 -12.36 22.59 11.11
N ALA A 102 -12.28 21.26 10.98
CA ALA A 102 -12.53 20.32 12.07
C ALA A 102 -11.55 20.52 13.24
N ILE A 103 -10.26 20.70 12.95
CA ILE A 103 -9.22 20.98 13.96
C ILE A 103 -9.56 22.26 14.74
N ARG A 104 -9.86 23.36 14.05
CA ARG A 104 -10.19 24.65 14.69
C ARG A 104 -11.50 24.58 15.48
N TRP A 105 -12.48 23.82 15.01
CA TRP A 105 -13.75 23.62 15.70
C TRP A 105 -13.53 22.87 17.01
N MET A 106 -12.80 21.75 16.95
CA MET A 106 -12.52 20.91 18.12
C MET A 106 -11.67 21.65 19.16
N ALA A 107 -10.65 22.39 18.72
CA ALA A 107 -9.81 23.20 19.60
C ALA A 107 -10.58 24.28 20.40
N LYS A 108 -11.73 24.75 19.88
CA LYS A 108 -12.60 25.73 20.54
C LYS A 108 -13.71 25.11 21.37
N HIS A 109 -13.90 23.80 21.31
CA HIS A 109 -14.95 23.11 22.05
C HIS A 109 -14.70 23.24 23.56
N GLU A 110 -15.75 23.50 24.33
CA GLU A 110 -15.67 23.81 25.79
C GLU A 110 -14.98 22.71 26.62
N LEU A 111 -15.03 21.47 26.14
CA LEU A 111 -14.44 20.31 26.81
C LEU A 111 -12.98 20.05 26.39
N CYS A 112 -12.46 20.74 25.37
CA CYS A 112 -11.13 20.47 24.81
C CYS A 112 -10.06 21.36 25.47
N ASN A 113 -8.87 20.80 25.70
CA ASN A 113 -7.72 21.53 26.24
C ASN A 113 -6.85 22.21 25.17
N GLY A 114 -7.27 22.14 23.89
CA GLY A 114 -6.55 22.70 22.74
C GLY A 114 -5.43 21.83 22.17
N GLN A 115 -5.22 20.62 22.71
CA GLN A 115 -4.27 19.64 22.16
C GLN A 115 -5.01 18.69 21.23
N ILE A 116 -4.78 18.81 19.93
CA ILE A 116 -5.47 18.05 18.89
C ILE A 116 -4.51 17.06 18.23
N GLY A 117 -4.99 15.83 18.07
CA GLY A 117 -4.42 14.84 17.16
C GLY A 117 -5.37 14.50 16.01
N THR A 118 -4.82 14.00 14.90
CA THR A 118 -5.61 13.39 13.81
C THR A 118 -5.18 11.96 13.59
N ARG A 119 -6.12 11.10 13.20
CA ARG A 119 -5.82 9.74 12.75
C ARG A 119 -6.60 9.39 11.50
N GLY A 120 -6.18 8.30 10.87
CA GLY A 120 -6.89 7.72 9.74
C GLY A 120 -6.05 6.70 8.98
N HIS A 121 -6.76 5.76 8.39
CA HIS A 121 -6.21 4.73 7.52
C HIS A 121 -6.58 4.99 6.05
N SER A 122 -5.72 4.62 5.11
CA SER A 122 -5.99 4.70 3.67
C SER A 122 -6.32 6.13 3.22
N TYR A 123 -7.49 6.38 2.63
CA TYR A 123 -7.97 7.73 2.32
C TYR A 123 -7.91 8.69 3.53
N CYS A 124 -8.32 8.22 4.71
CA CYS A 124 -8.27 8.99 5.95
C CYS A 124 -6.83 9.25 6.41
N GLY A 125 -5.89 8.40 5.98
CA GLY A 125 -4.45 8.63 6.13
C GLY A 125 -3.96 9.81 5.28
N TYR A 126 -4.40 9.87 4.02
CA TYR A 126 -3.99 10.92 3.10
C TYR A 126 -4.67 12.28 3.36
N ASN A 127 -5.96 12.28 3.72
CA ASN A 127 -6.70 13.53 3.93
C ASN A 127 -6.14 14.36 5.10
N GLN A 128 -5.64 13.71 6.16
CA GLN A 128 -5.00 14.40 7.28
C GLN A 128 -3.59 14.90 6.92
N LEU A 129 -2.88 14.25 6.00
CA LEU A 129 -1.64 14.78 5.45
C LEU A 129 -1.88 16.10 4.71
N LEU A 130 -2.99 16.20 3.96
CA LEU A 130 -3.42 17.45 3.35
C LEU A 130 -3.81 18.50 4.40
N ALA A 131 -4.55 18.10 5.44
CA ALA A 131 -4.94 18.99 6.55
C ALA A 131 -3.72 19.53 7.35
N ALA A 132 -2.63 18.75 7.42
CA ALA A 132 -1.39 19.10 8.10
C ALA A 132 -0.60 20.24 7.42
N ILE A 133 -0.88 20.53 6.15
CA ILE A 133 -0.23 21.61 5.39
C ILE A 133 -0.76 22.96 5.89
N ASP A 134 0.13 23.79 6.46
CA ASP A 134 -0.21 25.04 7.14
C ASP A 134 -1.30 24.87 8.23
N ALA A 135 -1.23 23.74 8.93
CA ALA A 135 -2.21 23.40 9.95
C ALA A 135 -2.28 24.44 11.09
N PRO A 136 -3.43 24.55 11.77
CA PRO A 136 -3.55 25.26 13.03
C PRO A 136 -2.51 24.76 14.05
N ALA A 137 -1.98 25.67 14.88
CA ALA A 137 -0.95 25.34 15.85
C ALA A 137 -1.43 24.34 16.92
N GLU A 138 -2.75 24.17 17.07
CA GLU A 138 -3.39 23.21 17.96
C GLU A 138 -3.21 21.75 17.52
N LEU A 139 -2.91 21.48 16.24
CA LEU A 139 -2.56 20.14 15.77
C LEU A 139 -1.13 19.78 16.21
N LYS A 140 -1.01 18.82 17.13
CA LYS A 140 0.28 18.43 17.72
C LYS A 140 0.85 17.14 17.17
N ALA A 141 -0.03 16.18 16.86
CA ALA A 141 0.38 14.87 16.40
C ALA A 141 -0.63 14.28 15.41
N MET A 142 -0.15 13.40 14.54
CA MET A 142 -1.01 12.62 13.66
C MET A 142 -0.53 11.18 13.52
N VAL A 143 -1.49 10.29 13.22
CA VAL A 143 -1.24 8.88 12.90
C VAL A 143 -1.74 8.63 11.49
N VAL A 144 -0.81 8.37 10.58
CA VAL A 144 -1.04 8.14 9.17
C VAL A 144 -0.80 6.67 8.89
N GLY A 145 -1.88 5.89 8.79
CA GLY A 145 -1.76 4.46 8.52
C GLY A 145 -2.19 4.11 7.09
N VAL A 146 -1.47 3.19 6.45
CA VAL A 146 -1.74 2.61 5.11
C VAL A 146 -2.13 3.65 4.05
N ALA A 147 -1.62 4.87 4.19
CA ALA A 147 -1.98 5.98 3.34
C ALA A 147 -1.28 5.82 1.98
N PRO A 148 -1.97 6.06 0.85
CA PRO A 148 -1.32 6.08 -0.44
C PRO A 148 -0.22 7.13 -0.50
N ALA A 149 0.74 6.97 -1.41
CA ALA A 149 1.69 8.04 -1.71
C ALA A 149 1.04 9.13 -2.58
N ASP A 150 1.81 10.16 -2.95
CA ASP A 150 1.35 11.21 -3.87
C ASP A 150 0.89 10.66 -5.25
N PRO A 151 0.09 11.43 -6.01
CA PRO A 151 -0.22 11.10 -7.40
C PRO A 151 1.04 10.78 -8.21
N PHE A 152 0.98 9.72 -9.03
CA PHE A 152 2.07 9.16 -9.85
C PHE A 152 3.13 8.34 -9.09
N GLU A 153 3.21 8.48 -7.76
CA GLU A 153 4.00 7.57 -6.90
C GLU A 153 3.26 6.25 -6.64
N ASN A 154 1.94 6.31 -6.45
CA ASN A 154 1.10 5.13 -6.13
C ASN A 154 -0.36 5.32 -6.60
N VAL A 155 -1.11 6.31 -6.07
CA VAL A 155 -2.56 6.46 -6.35
C VAL A 155 -2.88 7.81 -7.02
N PRO A 156 -3.66 7.87 -8.13
CA PRO A 156 -4.18 6.72 -8.87
C PRO A 156 -3.23 6.18 -9.94
N PHE A 157 -2.06 6.81 -10.05
CA PHE A 157 -1.05 6.42 -11.02
C PHE A 157 0.20 5.94 -10.29
N GLN A 158 0.78 4.85 -10.76
CA GLN A 158 2.13 4.40 -10.40
C GLN A 158 2.97 4.41 -11.68
N GLY A 159 4.06 5.17 -11.69
CA GLY A 159 4.94 5.23 -12.86
C GLY A 159 4.26 5.71 -14.16
N GLY A 160 3.09 6.33 -14.04
CA GLY A 160 2.25 6.78 -15.17
C GLY A 160 1.25 5.77 -15.72
N ALA A 161 1.17 4.56 -15.15
CA ALA A 161 0.07 3.61 -15.37
C ALA A 161 -1.00 3.80 -14.29
N TYR A 162 -2.28 3.63 -14.65
CA TYR A 162 -3.42 3.77 -13.73
C TYR A 162 -3.60 2.48 -12.93
N ASP A 163 -3.70 2.55 -11.62
CA ASP A 163 -3.96 1.40 -10.74
C ASP A 163 -5.46 1.09 -10.71
N LEU A 164 -5.84 -0.12 -11.14
CA LEU A 164 -7.24 -0.55 -11.25
C LEU A 164 -7.90 -0.70 -9.88
N ASN A 165 -7.15 -0.86 -8.79
CA ASN A 165 -7.71 -0.85 -7.44
C ASN A 165 -8.40 0.49 -7.15
N ASP A 166 -7.84 1.60 -7.62
CA ASP A 166 -8.43 2.92 -7.46
C ASP A 166 -9.71 3.10 -8.28
N PHE A 167 -9.81 2.44 -9.44
CA PHE A 167 -11.07 2.38 -10.18
C PHE A 167 -12.13 1.64 -9.35
N PHE A 168 -11.83 0.46 -8.81
CA PHE A 168 -12.80 -0.30 -8.00
C PHE A 168 -13.20 0.43 -6.73
N TRP A 169 -12.25 1.07 -6.05
CA TRP A 169 -12.54 1.94 -4.93
C TRP A 169 -13.47 3.10 -5.34
N LEU A 170 -13.19 3.81 -6.43
CA LEU A 170 -14.08 4.88 -6.90
C LEU A 170 -15.50 4.38 -7.23
N MET A 171 -15.62 3.15 -7.72
CA MET A 171 -16.91 2.52 -8.02
C MET A 171 -17.68 2.21 -6.73
N SER A 172 -17.04 1.64 -5.70
CA SER A 172 -17.65 1.40 -4.39
C SER A 172 -18.06 2.71 -3.69
N MET A 173 -17.38 3.81 -4.01
CA MET A 173 -17.67 5.14 -3.49
C MET A 173 -18.73 5.93 -4.26
N SER A 174 -19.34 5.35 -5.31
CA SER A 174 -20.34 6.03 -6.13
C SER A 174 -21.59 6.41 -5.34
N GLY A 175 -21.97 7.69 -5.41
CA GLY A 175 -23.15 8.23 -4.73
C GLY A 175 -22.82 9.01 -3.46
N ARG A 176 -23.78 9.10 -2.54
CA ARG A 176 -23.62 9.79 -1.24
C ARG A 176 -23.16 8.84 -0.13
N THR A 177 -23.57 7.58 -0.23
CA THR A 177 -23.17 6.47 0.65
C THR A 177 -22.30 5.52 -0.15
N SER A 178 -21.46 4.75 0.53
CA SER A 178 -20.70 3.68 -0.13
C SER A 178 -21.64 2.53 -0.47
N ASN A 179 -21.40 1.87 -1.61
CA ASN A 179 -22.09 0.63 -1.98
C ASN A 179 -21.41 -0.53 -1.24
N GLY A 180 -22.18 -1.44 -0.63
CA GLY A 180 -21.64 -2.65 -0.01
C GLY A 180 -21.39 -2.59 1.50
N ILE A 181 -21.85 -1.56 2.23
CA ILE A 181 -21.89 -1.61 3.70
C ILE A 181 -23.13 -2.44 4.10
N GLU A 182 -23.03 -3.77 3.99
CA GLU A 182 -23.74 -4.65 4.91
C GLU A 182 -23.10 -4.47 6.31
N GLU A 183 -23.84 -4.76 7.38
CA GLU A 183 -23.45 -4.51 8.78
C GLU A 183 -22.23 -5.34 9.27
N GLU A 184 -21.28 -5.67 8.41
CA GLU A 184 -19.99 -6.22 8.84
C GLU A 184 -19.13 -5.08 9.38
N GLU A 185 -19.33 -4.82 10.66
CA GLU A 185 -18.26 -4.73 11.66
C GLU A 185 -16.87 -5.15 11.11
N ASP A 186 -16.21 -4.30 10.32
CA ASP A 186 -14.80 -4.48 10.01
C ASP A 186 -14.04 -3.14 9.91
N SER A 187 -13.51 -2.73 11.06
CA SER A 187 -12.52 -1.65 11.19
C SER A 187 -11.55 -1.95 12.34
N GLY A 188 -11.16 -3.23 12.49
CA GLY A 188 -10.27 -3.70 13.57
C GLY A 188 -10.91 -4.70 14.54
N GLU A 189 -11.99 -5.36 14.11
CA GLU A 189 -12.78 -6.32 14.89
C GLU A 189 -12.02 -7.62 15.21
N SER A 190 -11.22 -8.10 14.25
CA SER A 190 -10.46 -9.36 14.32
C SER A 190 -9.51 -9.49 15.53
N ARG A 191 -9.06 -8.39 16.13
CA ARG A 191 -8.14 -8.46 17.29
C ARG A 191 -8.80 -8.77 18.64
N LEU A 192 -10.11 -8.56 18.77
CA LEU A 192 -10.81 -8.71 20.06
C LEU A 192 -11.71 -9.95 20.12
N SER A 193 -12.20 -10.45 18.99
CA SER A 193 -13.07 -11.64 18.95
C SER A 193 -12.31 -12.96 19.22
N LEU A 194 -10.98 -12.99 19.06
CA LEU A 194 -10.16 -14.18 19.35
C LEU A 194 -10.01 -14.52 20.85
N LEU A 195 -10.71 -13.83 21.74
CA LEU A 195 -10.72 -14.12 23.18
C LEU A 195 -12.09 -14.57 23.72
N GLU A 196 -13.15 -14.52 22.92
CA GLU A 196 -14.52 -14.86 23.35
C GLU A 196 -15.27 -15.56 22.21
N ASP A 197 -15.07 -16.87 22.04
CA ASP A 197 -16.15 -17.86 21.87
C ASP A 197 -15.59 -19.26 21.53
N GLU A 198 -15.49 -20.11 22.56
CA GLU A 198 -15.65 -21.55 22.43
C GLU A 198 -17.09 -21.90 22.82
N THR A 199 -18.04 -22.01 21.88
CA THR A 199 -19.20 -22.92 22.02
C THR A 199 -19.97 -23.14 20.70
N GLU A 200 -20.02 -24.42 20.30
CA GLU A 200 -21.09 -25.18 19.63
C GLU A 200 -21.86 -24.63 18.41
N GLY A 201 -21.85 -25.40 17.31
CA GLY A 201 -22.95 -25.37 16.34
C GLY A 201 -22.68 -25.94 14.93
N SER A 202 -22.17 -27.17 14.82
CA SER A 202 -22.01 -27.86 13.53
C SER A 202 -23.35 -28.32 12.92
N LEU A 203 -23.54 -28.11 11.62
CA LEU A 203 -24.55 -28.80 10.78
C LEU A 203 -23.97 -29.15 9.37
N PRO A 204 -24.50 -30.18 8.69
CA PRO A 204 -23.69 -31.25 8.07
C PRO A 204 -23.38 -31.16 6.56
N ILE A 205 -22.40 -31.98 6.17
CA ILE A 205 -21.58 -32.05 4.94
C ILE A 205 -22.28 -32.56 3.64
N GLU A 206 -23.58 -32.89 3.62
CA GLU A 206 -24.14 -33.68 2.50
C GLU A 206 -24.96 -32.92 1.42
N ALA A 207 -24.74 -31.62 1.22
CA ALA A 207 -25.42 -30.86 0.15
C ALA A 207 -24.48 -30.22 -0.90
N LYS A 208 -23.17 -30.53 -0.92
CA LYS A 208 -22.18 -29.90 -1.83
C LYS A 208 -21.72 -30.76 -3.01
N ALA A 209 -22.35 -31.90 -3.30
CA ALA A 209 -21.79 -32.85 -4.27
C ALA A 209 -22.41 -32.82 -5.68
N ASN A 210 -23.38 -31.94 -5.98
CA ASN A 210 -24.07 -31.94 -7.28
C ASN A 210 -24.27 -30.56 -7.95
N SER A 211 -23.69 -29.45 -7.45
CA SER A 211 -23.73 -28.14 -8.12
C SER A 211 -22.41 -27.73 -8.78
N SER A 212 -21.32 -28.47 -8.55
CA SER A 212 -19.96 -28.03 -8.89
C SER A 212 -19.65 -27.91 -10.39
N LEU A 213 -20.44 -28.50 -11.29
CA LEU A 213 -20.17 -28.43 -12.74
C LEU A 213 -20.90 -27.29 -13.46
N GLU A 214 -22.04 -26.83 -12.93
CA GLU A 214 -22.78 -25.68 -13.47
C GLU A 214 -22.28 -24.36 -12.85
N ASP A 215 -21.86 -24.39 -11.58
CA ASP A 215 -21.27 -23.24 -10.88
C ASP A 215 -19.88 -22.89 -11.46
N GLU A 216 -19.00 -23.87 -11.72
CA GLU A 216 -17.67 -23.64 -12.32
C GLU A 216 -17.75 -23.06 -13.76
N GLN A 217 -18.76 -23.43 -14.57
CA GLN A 217 -18.93 -22.85 -15.91
C GLN A 217 -19.47 -21.41 -15.85
N GLY A 218 -20.36 -21.11 -14.89
CA GLY A 218 -20.89 -19.77 -14.67
C GLY A 218 -19.86 -18.79 -14.09
N GLU A 219 -19.00 -19.26 -13.17
CA GLU A 219 -17.88 -18.49 -12.63
C GLU A 219 -16.85 -18.20 -13.73
N ASN A 220 -16.44 -19.19 -14.52
CA ASN A 220 -15.54 -18.99 -15.66
C ASN A 220 -16.10 -18.02 -16.73
N GLU A 221 -17.40 -18.03 -17.01
CA GLU A 221 -18.00 -17.08 -17.96
C GLU A 221 -18.05 -15.66 -17.39
N PHE A 222 -18.30 -15.51 -16.09
CA PHE A 222 -18.28 -14.21 -15.41
C PHE A 222 -16.88 -13.59 -15.42
N ASP A 223 -15.86 -14.36 -15.05
CA ASP A 223 -14.46 -13.90 -15.02
C ASP A 223 -13.98 -13.48 -16.41
N LEU A 224 -14.31 -14.27 -17.43
CA LEU A 224 -14.01 -13.92 -18.83
C LEU A 224 -14.69 -12.61 -19.26
N LEU A 225 -15.96 -12.40 -18.90
CA LEU A 225 -16.68 -11.16 -19.21
C LEU A 225 -16.13 -9.96 -18.43
N PHE A 226 -15.70 -10.18 -17.20
CA PHE A 226 -15.08 -9.19 -16.33
C PHE A 226 -13.74 -8.73 -16.90
N ASP A 227 -12.86 -9.67 -17.26
CA ASP A 227 -11.57 -9.39 -17.89
C ASP A 227 -11.73 -8.70 -19.26
N GLN A 228 -12.73 -9.12 -20.04
CA GLN A 228 -13.06 -8.44 -21.30
C GLN A 228 -13.52 -7.00 -21.07
N ALA A 229 -14.31 -6.74 -20.02
CA ALA A 229 -14.73 -5.38 -19.68
C ALA A 229 -13.54 -4.51 -19.27
N LEU A 230 -12.62 -5.05 -18.47
CA LEU A 230 -11.42 -4.35 -17.98
C LEU A 230 -10.38 -4.09 -19.08
N SER A 231 -10.19 -5.02 -20.00
CA SER A 231 -9.19 -4.90 -21.09
C SER A 231 -9.72 -4.15 -22.32
N ALA A 232 -11.04 -3.93 -22.42
CA ALA A 232 -11.64 -3.26 -23.57
C ALA A 232 -11.21 -1.78 -23.68
N ARG A 233 -11.32 -1.24 -24.89
CA ARG A 233 -10.94 0.14 -25.23
C ARG A 233 -12.11 0.90 -25.86
N PRO A 234 -12.20 2.23 -25.68
CA PRO A 234 -11.24 3.11 -25.00
C PRO A 234 -11.30 2.96 -23.47
N PHE A 235 -10.20 3.23 -22.76
CA PHE A 235 -10.15 3.10 -21.30
C PHE A 235 -11.15 4.03 -20.59
N ARG A 236 -11.44 5.19 -21.20
CA ARG A 236 -12.43 6.15 -20.71
C ARG A 236 -13.84 5.60 -20.55
N ASP A 237 -14.19 4.51 -21.22
CA ASP A 237 -15.53 3.90 -21.11
C ASP A 237 -15.57 2.75 -20.09
N LEU A 238 -14.51 2.55 -19.31
CA LEU A 238 -14.42 1.49 -18.31
C LEU A 238 -15.59 1.55 -17.32
N ASP A 239 -15.84 2.72 -16.73
CA ASP A 239 -16.95 2.95 -15.79
C ASP A 239 -18.31 2.55 -16.38
N LEU A 240 -18.57 2.95 -17.62
CA LEU A 240 -19.82 2.66 -18.33
C LEU A 240 -20.03 1.15 -18.56
N ARG A 241 -18.97 0.34 -18.70
CA ARG A 241 -19.08 -1.12 -18.86
C ARG A 241 -19.55 -1.81 -17.58
N PHE A 242 -19.25 -1.22 -16.43
CA PHE A 242 -19.77 -1.64 -15.14
C PHE A 242 -21.13 -1.00 -14.79
N GLY A 243 -21.72 -0.25 -15.73
CA GLY A 243 -23.06 0.32 -15.61
C GLY A 243 -23.16 1.53 -14.70
N ILE A 244 -22.04 2.07 -14.21
CA ILE A 244 -21.99 3.26 -13.35
C ILE A 244 -21.14 4.32 -14.04
N ARG A 245 -21.69 5.52 -14.23
CA ARG A 245 -20.90 6.66 -14.68
C ARG A 245 -20.22 7.31 -13.47
N GLN A 246 -18.90 7.22 -13.41
CA GLN A 246 -18.10 7.67 -12.27
C GLN A 246 -17.34 8.95 -12.66
N GLU A 247 -17.86 10.13 -12.28
CA GLU A 247 -17.30 11.42 -12.73
C GLU A 247 -15.88 11.69 -12.23
N THR A 248 -15.53 11.26 -11.02
CA THR A 248 -14.17 11.38 -10.47
C THR A 248 -13.17 10.56 -11.28
N PHE A 249 -13.49 9.32 -11.63
CA PHE A 249 -12.65 8.48 -12.49
C PHE A 249 -12.37 9.17 -13.82
N ARG A 250 -13.43 9.69 -14.44
CA ARG A 250 -13.34 10.39 -15.73
C ARG A 250 -12.52 11.67 -15.65
N GLU A 251 -12.64 12.40 -14.55
CA GLU A 251 -11.80 13.57 -14.26
C GLU A 251 -10.34 13.15 -14.10
N TRP A 252 -10.05 12.13 -13.28
CA TRP A 252 -8.69 11.64 -13.04
C TRP A 252 -7.97 11.21 -14.31
N ILE A 253 -8.61 10.42 -15.17
CA ILE A 253 -8.02 9.96 -16.44
C ILE A 253 -7.93 11.06 -17.51
N SER A 254 -8.66 12.17 -17.35
CA SER A 254 -8.50 13.36 -18.20
C SER A 254 -7.21 14.12 -17.87
N HIS A 255 -6.66 13.88 -16.67
CA HIS A 255 -5.40 14.43 -16.18
C HIS A 255 -4.31 13.33 -16.17
N TRP A 256 -4.06 12.66 -17.30
CA TRP A 256 -3.04 11.60 -17.40
C TRP A 256 -1.59 12.13 -17.47
N GLN A 257 -1.27 13.14 -16.66
CA GLN A 257 0.08 13.67 -16.45
C GLN A 257 0.07 14.48 -15.14
N LEU A 258 1.23 14.70 -14.53
CA LEU A 258 1.35 15.51 -13.31
C LEU A 258 1.22 17.02 -13.62
N ASP A 259 -0.01 17.46 -13.87
CA ASP A 259 -0.38 18.85 -14.10
C ASP A 259 -0.87 19.54 -12.81
N ASP A 260 -1.43 20.73 -12.94
CA ASP A 260 -1.87 21.54 -11.80
C ASP A 260 -3.03 20.91 -11.03
N PHE A 261 -3.83 20.04 -11.67
CA PHE A 261 -4.90 19.30 -11.01
C PHE A 261 -4.34 18.35 -9.94
N TRP A 262 -3.30 17.59 -10.29
CA TRP A 262 -2.65 16.67 -9.35
C TRP A 262 -1.72 17.38 -8.37
N LYS A 263 -1.03 18.43 -8.80
CA LYS A 263 -0.21 19.24 -7.88
C LYS A 263 -1.05 19.87 -6.76
N ALA A 264 -2.28 20.31 -7.06
CA ALA A 264 -3.19 20.80 -6.01
C ALA A 264 -3.52 19.74 -4.94
N ARG A 265 -3.47 18.45 -5.31
CA ARG A 265 -3.80 17.29 -4.48
C ARG A 265 -2.58 16.57 -3.89
N SER A 266 -1.36 16.98 -4.23
CA SER A 266 -0.10 16.35 -3.79
C SER A 266 0.43 16.93 -2.47
N VAL A 267 0.86 16.10 -1.54
CA VAL A 267 1.44 16.50 -0.24
C VAL A 267 2.96 16.67 -0.33
N GLY A 268 3.65 15.84 -1.11
CA GLY A 268 5.11 15.67 -1.11
C GLY A 268 5.91 16.95 -1.34
N HIS A 269 5.50 17.81 -2.28
CA HIS A 269 6.18 19.08 -2.54
C HIS A 269 5.82 20.20 -1.54
N ARG A 270 4.94 19.91 -0.57
CA ARG A 270 4.44 20.83 0.46
C ARG A 270 4.84 20.38 1.88
N LEU A 271 5.70 19.38 2.02
CA LEU A 271 6.13 18.87 3.32
C LEU A 271 6.84 19.93 4.19
N ASN A 272 7.47 20.93 3.58
CA ASN A 272 8.04 22.08 4.30
C ASN A 272 7.02 23.03 4.94
N ARG A 273 5.72 22.76 4.77
CA ARG A 273 4.61 23.49 5.37
C ARG A 273 3.90 22.69 6.46
N THR A 274 4.40 21.51 6.82
CA THR A 274 3.93 20.77 8.00
C THR A 274 4.95 20.84 9.14
N SER A 275 4.46 20.94 10.37
CA SER A 275 5.26 20.88 11.60
C SER A 275 4.72 19.83 12.59
N VAL A 276 3.99 18.83 12.09
CA VAL A 276 3.24 17.88 12.92
C VAL A 276 4.07 16.63 13.23
N ALA A 277 4.06 16.19 14.48
CA ALA A 277 4.65 14.91 14.87
C ALA A 277 3.85 13.76 14.24
N THR A 278 4.49 12.87 13.47
CA THR A 278 3.77 11.83 12.73
C THR A 278 4.25 10.41 13.04
N LEU A 279 3.29 9.53 13.34
CA LEU A 279 3.46 8.09 13.27
C LEU A 279 2.94 7.58 11.93
N HIS A 280 3.82 6.98 11.15
CA HIS A 280 3.53 6.34 9.86
C HIS A 280 3.40 4.84 10.09
N ILE A 281 2.27 4.24 9.71
CA ILE A 281 1.99 2.80 9.87
C ILE A 281 1.70 2.19 8.50
N SER A 282 2.27 1.03 8.19
CA SER A 282 1.89 0.25 7.01
C SER A 282 2.22 -1.24 7.21
N GLY A 283 1.91 -2.07 6.22
CA GLY A 283 2.25 -3.48 6.16
C GLY A 283 3.05 -3.81 4.91
N TRP A 284 3.78 -4.93 4.93
CA TRP A 284 4.53 -5.38 3.73
C TRP A 284 3.66 -5.75 2.55
N TRP A 285 2.38 -6.04 2.80
CA TRP A 285 1.40 -6.43 1.79
C TRP A 285 0.28 -5.40 1.62
N ASP A 286 0.53 -4.19 2.10
CA ASP A 286 -0.32 -3.02 1.85
C ASP A 286 -0.05 -2.48 0.43
N GLY A 287 -1.08 -2.47 -0.42
CA GLY A 287 -1.03 -1.90 -1.78
C GLY A 287 -0.73 -0.39 -1.82
N ASN A 288 -0.80 0.28 -0.67
CA ASN A 288 -0.44 1.69 -0.51
C ASN A 288 0.86 1.90 0.29
N GLY A 289 1.57 0.82 0.61
CA GLY A 289 2.63 0.88 1.63
C GLY A 289 3.77 1.84 1.31
N ARG A 290 3.97 2.16 0.02
CA ARG A 290 4.91 3.19 -0.44
C ARG A 290 4.75 4.53 0.29
N GLY A 291 3.52 4.94 0.58
CA GLY A 291 3.23 6.23 1.19
C GLY A 291 3.93 6.40 2.54
N SER A 292 3.95 5.33 3.36
CA SER A 292 4.54 5.38 4.71
C SER A 292 6.04 5.73 4.70
N THR A 293 6.84 5.09 3.84
CA THR A 293 8.28 5.35 3.77
C THR A 293 8.58 6.66 3.06
N VAL A 294 7.83 7.02 2.02
CA VAL A 294 8.00 8.28 1.28
C VAL A 294 7.72 9.47 2.19
N PHE A 295 6.60 9.48 2.91
CA PHE A 295 6.26 10.58 3.80
C PHE A 295 7.14 10.62 5.04
N PHE A 296 7.51 9.47 5.63
CA PHE A 296 8.49 9.43 6.72
C PHE A 296 9.81 10.09 6.30
N LYS A 297 10.43 9.63 5.20
CA LYS A 297 11.71 10.20 4.71
C LYS A 297 11.56 11.68 4.34
N GLY A 298 10.48 12.02 3.64
CA GLY A 298 10.19 13.38 3.22
C GLY A 298 10.05 14.33 4.41
N MET A 299 9.29 13.95 5.45
CA MET A 299 9.10 14.75 6.65
C MET A 299 10.38 14.84 7.49
N ARG A 300 11.15 13.75 7.64
CA ARG A 300 12.48 13.76 8.30
C ARG A 300 13.41 14.79 7.66
N GLN A 301 13.31 15.00 6.35
CA GLN A 301 14.18 15.91 5.61
C GLN A 301 13.62 17.34 5.52
N GLN A 302 12.32 17.48 5.31
CA GLN A 302 11.73 18.72 4.79
C GLN A 302 10.75 19.39 5.75
N ALA A 303 10.25 18.72 6.79
CA ALA A 303 9.27 19.32 7.71
C ALA A 303 9.76 20.68 8.24
N ALA A 304 8.83 21.60 8.47
CA ALA A 304 9.10 23.02 8.66
C ALA A 304 10.08 23.32 9.81
N THR A 305 10.05 22.52 10.88
CA THR A 305 10.86 22.70 12.09
C THR A 305 11.77 21.51 12.34
N ALA A 306 12.88 21.72 13.06
CA ALA A 306 13.79 20.64 13.43
C ALA A 306 13.10 19.62 14.35
N GLU A 307 12.25 20.11 15.24
CA GLU A 307 11.45 19.30 16.15
C GLU A 307 10.49 18.41 15.38
N ALA A 308 9.80 18.93 14.36
CA ALA A 308 8.92 18.13 13.51
C ALA A 308 9.71 17.10 12.71
N ARG A 309 10.88 17.47 12.17
CA ARG A 309 11.77 16.52 11.49
C ARG A 309 12.19 15.39 12.42
N GLU A 310 12.46 15.64 13.70
CA GLU A 310 12.80 14.61 14.68
C GLU A 310 11.60 13.83 15.22
N ALA A 311 10.40 14.38 15.19
CA ALA A 311 9.18 13.75 15.69
C ALA A 311 8.47 12.89 14.63
N GLN A 312 9.23 12.02 13.97
CA GLN A 312 8.72 11.09 12.96
C GLN A 312 9.00 9.67 13.40
N ARG A 313 7.99 8.79 13.34
CA ARG A 313 8.08 7.37 13.66
C ARG A 313 7.51 6.52 12.53
N LEU A 314 8.15 5.38 12.23
CA LEU A 314 7.73 4.44 11.19
C LEU A 314 7.50 3.04 11.80
N LEU A 315 6.35 2.44 11.49
CA LEU A 315 5.99 1.09 11.87
C LEU A 315 5.55 0.31 10.62
N ILE A 316 6.31 -0.70 10.22
CA ILE A 316 5.94 -1.58 9.10
C ILE A 316 5.78 -3.01 9.59
N GLY A 317 4.56 -3.54 9.52
CA GLY A 317 4.26 -4.87 10.06
C GLY A 317 4.00 -5.96 9.04
N ALA A 318 3.68 -7.13 9.58
CA ALA A 318 3.24 -8.29 8.82
C ALA A 318 1.75 -8.16 8.46
N TRP A 319 1.39 -7.07 7.78
CA TRP A 319 0.00 -6.72 7.53
C TRP A 319 -0.32 -6.47 6.06
N ASP A 320 -1.60 -6.63 5.72
CA ASP A 320 -2.25 -6.15 4.49
C ASP A 320 -2.72 -4.69 4.62
N HIS A 321 -3.58 -4.26 3.70
CA HIS A 321 -4.16 -2.91 3.68
C HIS A 321 -5.07 -2.61 4.88
N ASP A 322 -5.76 -3.60 5.42
CA ASP A 322 -6.67 -3.44 6.56
C ASP A 322 -5.96 -3.54 7.92
N LEU A 323 -4.63 -3.61 7.90
CA LEU A 323 -3.77 -3.85 9.06
C LEU A 323 -4.05 -5.20 9.75
N LEU A 324 -4.54 -6.16 8.96
CA LEU A 324 -4.80 -7.54 9.33
C LEU A 324 -3.71 -8.46 8.81
N ALA A 325 -3.77 -9.74 9.21
CA ALA A 325 -2.85 -10.74 8.69
C ALA A 325 -3.29 -11.10 7.27
N PRO A 326 -2.40 -11.11 6.27
CA PRO A 326 -2.81 -11.41 4.91
C PRO A 326 -3.07 -12.91 4.71
N ASP A 327 -3.73 -13.27 3.61
CA ASP A 327 -3.83 -14.66 3.20
C ASP A 327 -2.47 -15.17 2.66
N CYS A 328 -1.82 -15.98 3.51
CA CYS A 328 -0.51 -16.58 3.28
C CYS A 328 -0.58 -17.99 2.67
N TYR A 329 -1.66 -18.35 1.96
CA TYR A 329 -1.91 -19.72 1.49
C TYR A 329 -0.71 -20.37 0.77
N ASP A 330 0.01 -19.61 -0.07
CA ASP A 330 1.11 -20.13 -0.89
C ASP A 330 2.44 -20.28 -0.12
N LEU A 331 2.52 -19.79 1.11
CA LEU A 331 3.70 -19.90 1.96
C LEU A 331 3.80 -21.27 2.65
N PRO A 332 5.02 -21.72 3.05
CA PRO A 332 5.12 -22.86 3.95
C PRO A 332 4.31 -22.64 5.24
N ALA A 333 3.63 -23.68 5.72
CA ALA A 333 2.72 -23.57 6.87
C ALA A 333 3.37 -22.97 8.14
N GLU A 334 4.65 -23.25 8.39
CA GLU A 334 5.38 -22.67 9.52
C GLU A 334 5.59 -21.15 9.36
N GLU A 335 5.93 -20.69 8.16
CA GLU A 335 6.12 -19.27 7.83
C GLU A 335 4.79 -18.51 7.89
N ALA A 336 3.74 -19.07 7.29
CA ALA A 336 2.38 -18.54 7.37
C ALA A 336 1.94 -18.36 8.83
N ALA A 337 2.14 -19.38 9.68
CA ALA A 337 1.81 -19.30 11.10
C ALA A 337 2.63 -18.24 11.85
N MET A 338 3.88 -17.99 11.45
CA MET A 338 4.70 -16.92 12.03
C MET A 338 4.22 -15.53 11.62
N ILE A 339 3.80 -15.34 10.38
CA ILE A 339 3.22 -14.08 9.89
C ILE A 339 1.91 -13.79 10.60
N GLN A 340 1.01 -14.78 10.68
CA GLN A 340 -0.26 -14.69 11.41
C GLN A 340 -0.03 -14.30 12.88
N ARG A 341 0.93 -14.93 13.57
CA ARG A 341 1.31 -14.53 14.94
C ARG A 341 1.86 -13.11 15.04
N ALA A 342 2.70 -12.69 14.10
CA ALA A 342 3.28 -11.36 14.10
C ALA A 342 2.23 -10.28 13.84
N ALA A 343 1.25 -10.58 12.98
CA ALA A 343 0.14 -9.71 12.67
C ALA A 343 -0.75 -9.43 13.89
N LEU A 344 -0.74 -10.28 14.93
CA LEU A 344 -1.45 -10.02 16.20
C LEU A 344 -0.93 -8.79 16.97
N ARG A 345 0.20 -8.18 16.57
CA ARG A 345 0.89 -7.10 17.32
C ARG A 345 0.03 -5.93 17.85
N ASN A 346 -1.18 -5.62 17.46
CA ASN A 346 -1.93 -4.44 17.92
C ASN A 346 -1.24 -3.07 17.67
N ALA A 347 -1.29 -2.64 16.41
CA ALA A 347 -0.89 -1.30 15.99
C ALA A 347 -1.63 -0.17 16.73
N LEU A 348 -2.86 -0.39 17.22
CA LEU A 348 -3.60 0.62 17.99
C LEU A 348 -2.88 0.99 19.29
N ASN A 349 -2.14 0.06 19.91
CA ASN A 349 -1.32 0.40 21.08
C ASN A 349 -0.19 1.37 20.73
N ASP A 350 0.39 1.24 19.53
CA ASP A 350 1.37 2.19 19.01
C ASP A 350 0.73 3.57 18.74
N GLU A 351 -0.48 3.61 18.19
CA GLU A 351 -1.25 4.86 17.99
C GLU A 351 -1.56 5.57 19.32
N LEU A 352 -2.10 4.83 20.30
CA LEU A 352 -2.44 5.38 21.60
C LEU A 352 -1.21 5.89 22.34
N ALA A 353 -0.09 5.15 22.31
CA ALA A 353 1.16 5.60 22.91
C ALA A 353 1.70 6.87 22.24
N TRP A 354 1.52 7.01 20.93
CA TRP A 354 1.91 8.21 20.19
C TRP A 354 1.12 9.44 20.65
N PHE A 355 -0.21 9.33 20.75
CA PHE A 355 -1.04 10.42 21.25
C PHE A 355 -0.80 10.71 22.73
N ASP A 356 -0.58 9.69 23.55
CA ASP A 356 -0.26 9.85 24.97
C ASP A 356 1.01 10.68 25.15
N GLN A 357 2.04 10.42 24.34
CA GLN A 357 3.28 11.19 24.34
C GLN A 357 3.03 12.64 23.92
N HIS A 358 2.37 12.86 22.79
CA HIS A 358 2.32 14.19 22.18
C HIS A 358 1.17 15.08 22.66
N LEU A 359 0.09 14.51 23.21
CA LEU A 359 -1.10 15.24 23.67
C LEU A 359 -1.22 15.26 25.20
N MET A 360 -0.68 14.24 25.89
CA MET A 360 -0.74 14.14 27.35
C MET A 360 0.64 14.22 28.04
N GLY A 361 1.75 14.16 27.30
CA GLY A 361 3.11 14.20 27.88
C GLY A 361 3.48 12.91 28.64
N ILE A 362 2.87 11.79 28.28
CA ILE A 362 3.14 10.48 28.90
C ILE A 362 4.24 9.77 28.08
N GLU A 363 5.35 9.44 28.73
CA GLU A 363 6.48 8.79 28.07
C GLU A 363 6.10 7.42 27.47
N PRO A 364 6.51 7.11 26.23
CA PRO A 364 6.21 5.84 25.59
C PRO A 364 6.96 4.68 26.27
N GLY A 365 6.33 3.50 26.23
CA GLY A 365 6.95 2.27 26.71
C GLY A 365 8.08 1.77 25.79
N PRO A 366 8.88 0.78 26.25
CA PRO A 366 9.98 0.24 25.46
C PRO A 366 9.61 -0.29 24.08
N SER A 367 8.38 -0.78 23.90
CA SER A 367 7.88 -1.37 22.63
C SER A 367 7.36 -0.33 21.62
N THR A 368 7.22 0.93 22.03
CA THR A 368 6.65 2.01 21.20
C THR A 368 7.56 3.23 21.09
N ARG A 369 8.72 3.23 21.76
CA ARG A 369 9.68 4.36 21.76
C ARG A 369 10.61 4.41 20.54
N SER A 370 10.78 3.29 19.84
CA SER A 370 11.75 3.19 18.73
C SER A 370 11.26 3.98 17.53
N ARG A 371 12.18 4.71 16.86
CA ARG A 371 11.86 5.54 15.69
C ARG A 371 11.36 4.71 14.53
N VAL A 372 12.01 3.59 14.27
CA VAL A 372 11.63 2.67 13.21
C VAL A 372 11.49 1.29 13.82
N THR A 373 10.34 0.67 13.62
CA THR A 373 10.08 -0.71 14.01
C THR A 373 9.54 -1.43 12.78
N ILE A 374 10.19 -2.51 12.36
CA ILE A 374 9.72 -3.30 11.22
C ILE A 374 9.61 -4.78 11.57
N TYR A 375 8.69 -5.48 10.94
CA TYR A 375 8.72 -6.93 10.86
C TYR A 375 9.69 -7.35 9.74
N LEU A 376 10.53 -8.36 9.98
CA LEU A 376 11.41 -8.93 8.95
C LEU A 376 10.79 -10.20 8.40
N THR A 377 10.42 -10.22 7.12
CA THR A 377 10.02 -11.44 6.43
C THR A 377 11.24 -12.34 6.15
N GLY A 378 11.03 -13.65 5.98
CA GLY A 378 12.10 -14.65 5.84
C GLY A 378 12.75 -15.08 7.18
N GLN A 379 12.96 -14.16 8.13
CA GLN A 379 13.43 -14.49 9.50
C GLN A 379 12.32 -14.41 10.56
N HIS A 380 11.18 -13.83 10.22
CA HIS A 380 9.96 -13.78 11.01
C HIS A 380 10.08 -13.16 12.41
N ARG A 381 10.70 -11.97 12.49
CA ARG A 381 10.83 -11.25 13.77
C ARG A 381 10.73 -9.74 13.62
N TRP A 382 10.32 -9.08 14.69
CA TRP A 382 10.33 -7.62 14.79
C TRP A 382 11.73 -7.11 15.13
N LEU A 383 12.14 -6.01 14.51
CA LEU A 383 13.41 -5.35 14.78
C LEU A 383 13.25 -3.83 14.77
N ASP A 384 13.96 -3.20 15.70
CA ASP A 384 13.99 -1.74 15.84
C ASP A 384 15.26 -1.16 15.21
N PHE A 385 15.11 -0.02 14.55
CA PHE A 385 16.17 0.75 13.91
C PHE A 385 16.15 2.22 14.32
N GLU A 386 17.30 2.88 14.20
CA GLU A 386 17.47 4.29 14.54
C GLU A 386 16.86 5.23 13.49
N ASP A 387 16.81 4.81 12.22
CA ASP A 387 16.21 5.55 11.11
C ASP A 387 15.84 4.60 9.95
N TRP A 388 15.16 5.13 8.93
CA TRP A 388 14.80 4.41 7.70
C TRP A 388 15.36 5.08 6.43
N PRO A 389 16.02 4.33 5.54
CA PRO A 389 16.50 2.95 5.72
C PRO A 389 17.47 2.82 6.91
N PRO A 390 17.72 1.61 7.44
CA PRO A 390 18.72 1.41 8.47
C PRO A 390 20.09 2.00 8.07
N PRO A 391 20.85 2.61 9.01
CA PRO A 391 22.15 3.21 8.70
C PRO A 391 23.19 2.25 8.08
N ASP A 392 23.10 0.96 8.41
CA ASP A 392 23.98 -0.09 7.89
C ASP A 392 23.52 -0.66 6.53
N THR A 393 22.52 -0.06 5.89
CA THR A 393 22.05 -0.41 4.55
C THR A 393 22.90 0.26 3.47
N GLN A 394 23.37 -0.53 2.50
CA GLN A 394 24.14 -0.05 1.35
C GLN A 394 23.50 -0.47 0.03
N PRO A 395 23.51 0.40 -1.00
CA PRO A 395 23.03 0.04 -2.33
C PRO A 395 24.03 -0.89 -3.03
N VAL A 396 23.51 -1.99 -3.57
CA VAL A 396 24.30 -3.09 -4.12
C VAL A 396 23.77 -3.46 -5.51
N ASN A 397 24.58 -3.23 -6.55
CA ASN A 397 24.19 -3.50 -7.93
C ASN A 397 24.23 -5.00 -8.29
N TYR A 398 23.14 -5.49 -8.87
CA TYR A 398 23.06 -6.77 -9.57
C TYR A 398 22.74 -6.50 -11.05
N TYR A 399 23.69 -6.78 -11.91
CA TYR A 399 23.56 -6.58 -13.35
C TYR A 399 22.80 -7.73 -13.98
N LEU A 400 21.92 -7.40 -14.91
CA LEU A 400 21.23 -8.39 -15.74
C LEU A 400 22.25 -8.99 -16.72
N ALA A 401 22.09 -10.25 -17.05
CA ALA A 401 22.85 -10.92 -18.10
C ALA A 401 21.96 -11.95 -18.81
N ALA A 402 22.11 -12.09 -20.11
CA ALA A 402 21.41 -13.14 -20.85
C ALA A 402 21.83 -14.54 -20.37
N GLY A 403 20.90 -15.49 -20.44
CA GLY A 403 21.17 -16.89 -20.14
C GLY A 403 22.17 -17.51 -21.11
N ALA A 404 22.75 -18.66 -20.73
CA ALA A 404 23.75 -19.37 -21.52
C ALA A 404 23.21 -19.91 -22.86
N VAL A 405 21.88 -19.98 -23.02
CA VAL A 405 21.21 -20.45 -24.24
C VAL A 405 20.44 -19.29 -24.85
N ALA A 406 20.86 -18.84 -26.04
CA ALA A 406 20.17 -17.80 -26.79
C ALA A 406 18.71 -18.18 -27.08
N GLY A 407 17.78 -17.25 -26.91
CA GLY A 407 16.35 -17.44 -27.20
C GLY A 407 15.50 -17.98 -26.05
N ARG A 408 16.06 -18.24 -24.86
CA ARG A 408 15.28 -18.50 -23.65
C ARG A 408 15.03 -17.19 -22.89
N ARG A 409 13.83 -17.04 -22.32
CA ARG A 409 13.42 -15.91 -21.46
C ARG A 409 14.22 -15.77 -20.15
N PHE A 410 15.09 -16.74 -19.85
CA PHE A 410 15.84 -16.83 -18.59
C PHE A 410 17.25 -16.23 -18.73
N GLY A 411 17.63 -15.43 -17.74
CA GLY A 411 18.92 -14.79 -17.58
C GLY A 411 19.44 -14.89 -16.15
N ARG A 412 20.47 -14.12 -15.83
CA ARG A 412 21.08 -14.06 -14.50
C ARG A 412 21.14 -12.64 -13.94
N LEU A 413 21.05 -12.54 -12.62
CA LEU A 413 21.43 -11.38 -11.82
C LEU A 413 22.79 -11.65 -11.18
N GLN A 414 23.77 -10.79 -11.47
CA GLN A 414 25.15 -11.01 -11.04
C GLN A 414 25.86 -9.72 -10.62
N ARG A 415 26.85 -9.83 -9.72
CA ARG A 415 27.56 -8.69 -9.12
C ARG A 415 28.50 -7.95 -10.07
N SER A 416 28.72 -8.48 -11.27
CA SER A 416 29.60 -7.90 -12.29
C SER A 416 28.94 -7.96 -13.67
N ILE A 417 29.27 -7.00 -14.53
CA ILE A 417 28.75 -6.96 -15.90
C ILE A 417 29.32 -8.14 -16.68
N SER A 418 28.46 -8.83 -17.45
CA SER A 418 28.93 -9.93 -18.30
C SER A 418 29.85 -9.41 -19.40
N ALA A 419 31.02 -10.03 -19.55
CA ALA A 419 31.94 -9.74 -20.65
C ALA A 419 31.61 -10.54 -21.93
N THR A 420 30.76 -11.56 -21.82
CA THR A 420 30.45 -12.52 -22.89
C THR A 420 28.96 -12.85 -22.92
N GLY A 421 28.48 -13.38 -24.05
CA GLY A 421 27.07 -13.72 -24.27
C GLY A 421 26.29 -12.64 -25.03
N PRO A 422 24.98 -12.86 -25.27
CA PRO A 422 24.11 -11.86 -25.86
C PRO A 422 24.11 -10.56 -25.05
N LEU A 423 24.00 -9.42 -25.74
CA LEU A 423 24.02 -8.09 -25.12
C LEU A 423 22.63 -7.52 -24.81
N GLU A 424 21.58 -8.24 -25.23
CA GLU A 424 20.19 -7.89 -24.98
C GLU A 424 19.33 -9.16 -24.85
N SER A 425 18.20 -9.03 -24.17
CA SER A 425 17.12 -10.02 -24.08
C SER A 425 15.82 -9.36 -24.57
N SER A 426 14.94 -10.10 -25.25
CA SER A 426 13.73 -9.51 -25.83
C SER A 426 12.50 -10.41 -25.68
N TYR A 427 11.34 -9.78 -25.64
CA TYR A 427 10.03 -10.44 -25.65
C TYR A 427 9.08 -9.69 -26.59
N LEU A 428 7.95 -10.33 -26.91
CA LEU A 428 6.86 -9.74 -27.68
C LEU A 428 5.68 -9.57 -26.73
N PHE A 429 5.18 -8.34 -26.60
CA PHE A 429 4.00 -8.02 -25.80
C PHE A 429 2.81 -7.74 -26.71
N ASP A 430 1.64 -8.27 -26.36
CA ASP A 430 0.36 -8.03 -27.02
C ASP A 430 -0.64 -7.39 -26.05
N PRO A 431 -1.06 -6.13 -26.28
CA PRO A 431 -2.08 -5.49 -25.45
C PRO A 431 -3.46 -6.16 -25.46
N ASN A 432 -3.72 -7.17 -26.31
CA ASN A 432 -4.95 -7.98 -26.29
C ASN A 432 -4.79 -9.30 -25.51
N ASP A 433 -3.58 -9.62 -25.09
CA ASP A 433 -3.25 -10.73 -24.20
C ASP A 433 -2.23 -10.22 -23.19
N PRO A 434 -2.62 -9.32 -22.28
CA PRO A 434 -1.67 -8.70 -21.36
C PRO A 434 -1.15 -9.72 -20.33
N THR A 435 0.07 -9.53 -19.86
CA THR A 435 0.62 -10.32 -18.75
C THR A 435 -0.20 -10.05 -17.48
N PRO A 436 -0.76 -11.06 -16.79
CA PRO A 436 -1.49 -10.86 -15.55
C PRO A 436 -0.56 -10.52 -14.38
N PHE A 437 -1.05 -9.79 -13.37
CA PHE A 437 -0.29 -9.50 -12.15
C PHE A 437 -0.06 -10.76 -11.31
N ALA A 438 -1.11 -11.56 -11.11
CA ALA A 438 -1.13 -12.81 -10.35
C ALA A 438 -1.89 -13.90 -11.14
N HIS A 439 -1.79 -15.17 -10.71
CA HIS A 439 -2.52 -16.26 -11.36
C HIS A 439 -4.04 -16.08 -11.15
N PRO A 440 -4.93 -16.45 -12.10
CA PRO A 440 -6.38 -16.28 -11.92
C PRO A 440 -6.95 -16.86 -10.62
N ASP A 441 -6.38 -17.96 -10.12
CA ASP A 441 -6.78 -18.61 -8.86
C ASP A 441 -6.35 -17.84 -7.57
N VAL A 442 -5.75 -16.65 -7.72
CA VAL A 442 -5.40 -15.72 -6.63
C VAL A 442 -6.54 -14.72 -6.50
N ASP A 443 -7.31 -14.82 -5.43
CA ASP A 443 -8.57 -14.10 -5.14
C ASP A 443 -8.41 -12.62 -4.73
N GLY A 444 -7.35 -11.94 -5.19
CA GLY A 444 -7.06 -10.54 -4.86
C GLY A 444 -6.58 -10.30 -3.41
N GLU A 445 -6.98 -11.17 -2.47
CA GLU A 445 -6.58 -11.12 -1.05
C GLU A 445 -5.33 -11.97 -0.75
N ARG A 446 -5.09 -13.04 -1.53
CA ARG A 446 -3.91 -13.90 -1.37
C ARG A 446 -2.62 -13.18 -1.73
N ILE A 447 -1.90 -12.72 -0.71
CA ILE A 447 -0.60 -12.08 -0.84
C ILE A 447 0.26 -12.39 0.42
N PRO A 448 1.51 -12.89 0.28
CA PRO A 448 2.21 -13.12 -0.96
C PRO A 448 1.73 -14.41 -1.65
N PHE A 449 1.71 -14.37 -2.98
CA PHE A 449 1.31 -15.50 -3.84
C PHE A 449 2.52 -16.12 -4.55
N ASP A 450 2.36 -17.36 -5.01
CA ASP A 450 3.31 -18.05 -5.87
C ASP A 450 3.11 -17.68 -7.35
N ASN A 451 4.15 -17.11 -7.96
CA ASN A 451 4.14 -16.64 -9.34
C ASN A 451 4.59 -17.72 -10.35
N ALA A 452 5.07 -18.88 -9.89
CA ALA A 452 5.67 -19.90 -10.75
C ALA A 452 4.74 -20.41 -11.86
N GLN A 453 3.42 -20.39 -11.63
CA GLN A 453 2.42 -20.84 -12.62
C GLN A 453 2.32 -19.87 -13.81
N ILE A 454 2.27 -18.57 -13.55
CA ILE A 454 2.29 -17.53 -14.61
C ILE A 454 3.57 -17.66 -15.42
N GLU A 455 4.70 -17.76 -14.71
CA GLU A 455 6.02 -17.88 -15.31
C GLU A 455 6.15 -19.12 -16.18
N ALA A 456 5.41 -20.20 -15.91
CA ALA A 456 5.42 -21.40 -16.74
C ALA A 456 4.77 -21.16 -18.10
N VAL A 457 3.64 -20.44 -18.14
CA VAL A 457 2.77 -20.32 -19.33
C VAL A 457 3.03 -19.09 -20.19
N ARG A 458 3.45 -17.96 -19.59
CA ARG A 458 3.63 -16.68 -20.30
C ARG A 458 4.97 -16.56 -21.00
N THR A 459 5.01 -16.03 -22.22
CA THR A 459 6.25 -15.89 -23.02
C THR A 459 6.69 -14.45 -23.25
N ASP A 460 5.88 -13.50 -22.78
CA ASP A 460 6.02 -12.05 -22.90
C ASP A 460 6.70 -11.41 -21.68
N MET A 461 7.56 -12.17 -21.00
CA MET A 461 8.33 -11.76 -19.83
C MET A 461 9.75 -12.31 -19.87
N LEU A 462 10.67 -11.64 -19.17
CA LEU A 462 12.05 -12.06 -18.94
C LEU A 462 12.26 -12.33 -17.46
N LEU A 463 13.00 -13.40 -17.15
CA LEU A 463 13.27 -13.83 -15.78
C LEU A 463 14.78 -13.83 -15.54
N PHE A 464 15.26 -13.17 -14.49
CA PHE A 464 16.67 -13.09 -14.14
C PHE A 464 16.89 -13.50 -12.70
N ASP A 465 17.69 -14.56 -12.49
CA ASP A 465 17.88 -15.13 -11.16
C ASP A 465 19.30 -14.87 -10.65
N THR A 466 19.45 -14.65 -9.34
CA THR A 466 20.74 -14.85 -8.69
C THR A 466 21.05 -16.35 -8.62
N GLU A 467 22.29 -16.70 -8.31
CA GLU A 467 22.56 -18.04 -7.77
C GLU A 467 21.85 -18.18 -6.40
N PRO A 468 21.48 -19.41 -5.99
CA PRO A 468 21.03 -19.68 -4.63
C PRO A 468 22.00 -19.13 -3.59
N GLN A 469 21.46 -18.45 -2.58
CA GLN A 469 22.25 -17.81 -1.55
C GLN A 469 22.99 -18.85 -0.72
N LYS A 470 24.29 -18.59 -0.49
CA LYS A 470 25.14 -19.44 0.37
C LYS A 470 25.13 -18.97 1.83
N GLU A 471 24.74 -17.74 2.03
CA GLU A 471 24.58 -17.06 3.33
C GLU A 471 23.33 -16.18 3.26
N PRO A 472 22.62 -15.94 4.37
CA PRO A 472 21.44 -15.09 4.36
C PRO A 472 21.75 -13.69 3.81
N LEU A 473 20.90 -13.19 2.91
CA LEU A 473 21.03 -11.85 2.34
C LEU A 473 19.91 -10.95 2.88
N ALA A 474 20.29 -9.99 3.72
CA ALA A 474 19.35 -9.04 4.29
C ALA A 474 19.07 -7.88 3.33
N LEU A 475 17.83 -7.80 2.84
CA LEU A 475 17.33 -6.73 1.99
C LEU A 475 16.42 -5.84 2.83
N ILE A 476 16.94 -4.68 3.27
CA ILE A 476 16.20 -3.77 4.15
C ILE A 476 16.43 -2.32 3.70
N GLY A 477 15.44 -1.73 3.04
CA GLY A 477 15.50 -0.36 2.54
C GLY A 477 14.75 -0.17 1.22
N ASP A 478 15.10 0.88 0.50
CA ASP A 478 14.52 1.19 -0.82
C ASP A 478 15.27 0.45 -1.94
N LEU A 479 14.55 0.02 -2.97
CA LEU A 479 15.13 -0.66 -4.13
C LEU A 479 14.62 -0.07 -5.44
N SER A 480 15.48 -0.12 -6.46
CA SER A 480 15.15 0.39 -7.78
C SER A 480 15.79 -0.44 -8.87
N LEU A 481 15.22 -0.38 -10.06
CA LEU A 481 15.70 -1.06 -11.24
C LEU A 481 16.00 -0.03 -12.32
N ILE A 482 17.23 -0.09 -12.85
CA ILE A 482 17.63 0.73 -13.98
C ILE A 482 17.70 -0.17 -15.20
N LEU A 483 16.84 0.09 -16.18
CA LEU A 483 16.81 -0.62 -17.46
C LEU A 483 17.23 0.30 -18.59
N TYR A 484 18.15 -0.16 -19.42
CA TYR A 484 18.33 0.36 -20.76
C TYR A 484 17.48 -0.47 -21.70
N ALA A 485 16.46 0.13 -22.30
CA ALA A 485 15.51 -0.58 -23.13
C ALA A 485 15.25 0.15 -24.45
N ARG A 486 14.82 -0.62 -25.44
CA ARG A 486 14.29 -0.12 -26.72
C ARG A 486 13.05 -0.93 -27.10
N ALA A 487 12.14 -0.30 -27.83
CA ALA A 487 10.96 -0.96 -28.37
C ALA A 487 10.68 -0.48 -29.79
N ASP A 488 9.97 -1.27 -30.60
CA ASP A 488 9.54 -0.86 -31.95
C ASP A 488 8.25 -0.01 -31.96
N ALA A 489 7.80 0.41 -30.78
CA ALA A 489 6.63 1.27 -30.53
C ALA A 489 7.05 2.63 -29.94
N PRO A 490 6.22 3.68 -30.13
CA PRO A 490 6.50 5.01 -29.59
C PRO A 490 6.17 5.16 -28.09
N ASP A 491 5.46 4.19 -27.51
CA ASP A 491 5.16 4.09 -26.08
C ASP A 491 4.92 2.63 -25.72
N PHE A 492 5.20 2.26 -24.48
CA PHE A 492 5.08 0.91 -23.91
C PHE A 492 5.30 1.00 -22.40
N ASP A 493 4.96 -0.04 -21.66
CA ASP A 493 5.26 -0.11 -20.23
C ASP A 493 6.43 -1.06 -19.97
N LEU A 494 7.19 -0.77 -18.91
CA LEU A 494 8.16 -1.68 -18.32
C LEU A 494 7.69 -1.94 -16.89
N TYR A 495 7.21 -3.15 -16.66
CA TYR A 495 6.85 -3.67 -15.35
C TYR A 495 7.95 -4.58 -14.84
N ALA A 496 8.21 -4.54 -13.54
CA ALA A 496 9.18 -5.39 -12.89
C ALA A 496 8.64 -5.90 -11.57
N LYS A 497 8.80 -7.20 -11.32
CA LYS A 497 8.39 -7.90 -10.10
C LYS A 497 9.60 -8.61 -9.48
N LEU A 498 9.78 -8.46 -8.18
CA LEU A 498 10.83 -9.11 -7.41
C LEU A 498 10.24 -10.25 -6.60
N LEU A 499 10.89 -11.42 -6.65
CA LEU A 499 10.42 -12.64 -6.03
C LEU A 499 11.52 -13.38 -5.26
N ASP A 500 11.11 -14.05 -4.19
CA ASP A 500 11.92 -15.06 -3.49
C ASP A 500 11.65 -16.44 -4.10
N VAL A 501 12.67 -17.03 -4.72
CA VAL A 501 12.61 -18.37 -5.30
C VAL A 501 13.07 -19.39 -4.27
N TYR A 502 12.13 -20.20 -3.81
CA TYR A 502 12.33 -21.24 -2.83
C TYR A 502 13.05 -22.45 -3.44
N PRO A 503 13.76 -23.27 -2.65
CA PRO A 503 14.42 -24.49 -3.13
C PRO A 503 13.49 -25.52 -3.77
N ASP A 504 12.20 -25.48 -3.47
CA ASP A 504 11.17 -26.36 -4.05
C ASP A 504 10.58 -25.84 -5.36
N GLY A 505 10.99 -24.64 -5.80
CA GLY A 505 10.61 -24.04 -7.08
C GLY A 505 9.50 -23.01 -7.00
N ARG A 506 8.87 -22.78 -5.83
CA ARG A 506 7.94 -21.65 -5.64
C ARG A 506 8.67 -20.32 -5.85
N ALA A 507 7.98 -19.35 -6.43
CA ALA A 507 8.49 -17.99 -6.64
C ALA A 507 7.54 -17.00 -5.96
N ILE A 508 7.82 -16.69 -4.71
CA ILE A 508 6.95 -15.92 -3.83
C ILE A 508 7.14 -14.42 -4.06
N TYR A 509 6.03 -13.71 -4.28
CA TYR A 509 6.00 -12.27 -4.49
C TYR A 509 6.60 -11.49 -3.30
N LEU A 510 7.48 -10.51 -3.59
CA LEU A 510 8.03 -9.59 -2.59
C LEU A 510 7.56 -8.15 -2.80
N THR A 511 7.81 -7.60 -3.99
CA THR A 511 7.47 -6.21 -4.36
C THR A 511 7.60 -6.02 -5.87
N ASP A 512 7.15 -4.88 -6.39
CA ASP A 512 7.12 -4.59 -7.82
C ASP A 512 7.16 -3.09 -8.12
N GLY A 513 7.21 -2.78 -9.41
CA GLY A 513 7.05 -1.43 -9.91
C GLY A 513 6.85 -1.38 -11.41
N ILE A 514 6.35 -0.25 -11.88
CA ILE A 514 6.09 0.00 -13.29
C ILE A 514 6.61 1.38 -13.69
N ILE A 515 7.00 1.53 -14.96
CA ILE A 515 7.14 2.83 -15.60
C ILE A 515 6.56 2.77 -17.02
N ARG A 516 5.71 3.74 -17.33
CA ARG A 516 5.19 3.96 -18.67
C ARG A 516 6.15 4.85 -19.45
N ALA A 517 6.59 4.39 -20.62
CA ALA A 517 7.77 4.91 -21.30
C ALA A 517 7.69 6.41 -21.64
N ARG A 518 6.50 6.93 -21.92
CA ARG A 518 6.31 8.38 -22.13
C ARG A 518 6.71 9.23 -20.91
N PHE A 519 6.68 8.68 -19.71
CA PHE A 519 7.03 9.38 -18.46
C PHE A 519 8.47 9.17 -17.99
N ARG A 520 9.33 8.51 -18.77
CA ARG A 520 10.74 8.22 -18.42
C ARG A 520 11.59 9.44 -18.04
N LYS A 521 11.13 10.66 -18.37
CA LYS A 521 11.83 11.93 -18.07
C LYS A 521 11.04 12.85 -17.13
N GLY A 522 10.00 12.35 -16.47
CA GLY A 522 9.14 13.12 -15.57
C GLY A 522 7.66 12.96 -15.88
N TRP A 523 6.83 12.97 -14.83
CA TRP A 523 5.37 12.79 -14.93
C TRP A 523 4.64 14.02 -15.47
N ASP A 524 5.21 15.21 -15.33
CA ASP A 524 4.65 16.49 -15.76
C ASP A 524 4.91 16.80 -17.24
N ARG A 525 5.79 16.02 -17.88
CA ARG A 525 6.24 16.28 -19.25
C ARG A 525 6.37 14.98 -20.05
N PRO A 526 5.25 14.30 -20.36
CA PRO A 526 5.27 13.09 -21.15
C PRO A 526 5.91 13.33 -22.54
N GLN A 527 6.78 12.43 -22.96
CA GLN A 527 7.47 12.48 -24.24
C GLN A 527 7.43 11.09 -24.87
N LEU A 528 6.94 10.95 -26.10
CA LEU A 528 7.04 9.67 -26.80
C LEU A 528 8.51 9.24 -26.99
N VAL A 529 8.71 7.93 -27.18
CA VAL A 529 10.00 7.32 -27.50
C VAL A 529 10.10 7.23 -29.03
N SER A 530 11.28 7.47 -29.60
CA SER A 530 11.46 7.16 -31.03
C SER A 530 11.56 5.64 -31.18
N PRO A 531 10.84 4.98 -32.10
CA PRO A 531 10.95 3.54 -32.28
C PRO A 531 12.41 3.10 -32.46
N SER A 532 12.81 2.05 -31.74
CA SER A 532 14.17 1.49 -31.62
C SER A 532 15.21 2.38 -30.92
N GLU A 533 14.84 3.55 -30.40
CA GLU A 533 15.70 4.36 -29.52
C GLU A 533 16.02 3.59 -28.24
N ILE A 534 17.30 3.55 -27.87
CA ILE A 534 17.73 3.04 -26.57
C ILE A 534 17.63 4.19 -25.57
N ALA A 535 16.81 4.00 -24.54
CA ALA A 535 16.66 4.95 -23.45
C ALA A 535 16.86 4.27 -22.09
N GLU A 536 17.20 5.08 -21.09
CA GLU A 536 17.24 4.67 -19.69
C GLU A 536 15.87 4.86 -19.05
N TYR A 537 15.47 3.86 -18.26
CA TYR A 537 14.23 3.83 -17.49
C TYR A 537 14.59 3.47 -16.05
N ILE A 538 14.07 4.24 -15.11
CA ILE A 538 14.23 4.00 -13.68
C ILE A 538 12.87 3.55 -13.15
N ILE A 539 12.79 2.31 -12.70
CA ILE A 539 11.60 1.75 -12.08
C ILE A 539 11.85 1.73 -10.59
N ASP A 540 10.95 2.38 -9.85
CA ASP A 540 10.96 2.34 -8.40
C ASP A 540 10.22 1.09 -7.93
N LEU A 541 10.93 0.21 -7.22
CA LEU A 541 10.42 -1.05 -6.67
C LEU A 541 10.09 -0.90 -5.17
N TRP A 542 9.86 0.34 -4.75
CA TRP A 542 9.47 0.74 -3.40
C TRP A 542 10.51 0.39 -2.36
N HIS A 543 10.12 -0.44 -1.40
CA HIS A 543 10.86 -0.72 -0.19
C HIS A 543 10.63 -2.17 0.24
N ILE A 544 11.57 -2.71 0.99
CA ILE A 544 11.55 -4.11 1.43
C ILE A 544 12.19 -4.25 2.81
N GLY A 545 11.71 -5.22 3.60
CA GLY A 545 12.31 -5.69 4.84
C GLY A 545 12.28 -7.22 4.89
N HIS A 546 13.19 -7.84 4.13
CA HIS A 546 13.18 -9.28 3.85
C HIS A 546 14.57 -9.90 4.01
N ILE A 547 14.64 -11.10 4.57
CA ILE A 547 15.85 -11.90 4.63
C ILE A 547 15.73 -13.05 3.64
N LEU A 548 16.49 -12.97 2.54
CA LEU A 548 16.58 -14.08 1.59
C LEU A 548 17.44 -15.18 2.21
N THR A 549 16.85 -16.33 2.51
CA THR A 549 17.50 -17.38 3.31
C THR A 549 18.44 -18.26 2.48
N VAL A 550 19.22 -19.12 3.14
CA VAL A 550 20.18 -20.00 2.46
C VAL A 550 19.45 -20.99 1.54
N GLY A 551 19.92 -21.12 0.31
CA GLY A 551 19.34 -21.98 -0.71
C GLY A 551 18.25 -21.31 -1.55
N HIS A 552 17.71 -20.18 -1.10
CA HIS A 552 16.78 -19.37 -1.89
C HIS A 552 17.53 -18.53 -2.93
N ALA A 553 16.86 -18.13 -4.00
CA ALA A 553 17.41 -17.22 -5.00
C ALA A 553 16.50 -16.00 -5.17
N LEU A 554 17.06 -14.87 -5.58
CA LEU A 554 16.25 -13.71 -5.94
C LEU A 554 15.93 -13.77 -7.43
N ARG A 555 14.66 -13.62 -7.80
CA ARG A 555 14.21 -13.50 -9.19
C ARG A 555 13.69 -12.11 -9.48
N LEU A 556 14.16 -11.54 -10.57
CA LEU A 556 13.58 -10.36 -11.21
C LEU A 556 12.83 -10.80 -12.46
N GLU A 557 11.51 -10.56 -12.47
CA GLU A 557 10.66 -10.63 -13.65
C GLU A 557 10.58 -9.24 -14.31
N VAL A 558 10.65 -9.18 -15.64
CA VAL A 558 10.43 -7.96 -16.43
C VAL A 558 9.43 -8.25 -17.56
N SER A 559 8.33 -7.50 -17.61
CA SER A 559 7.28 -7.59 -18.64
C SER A 559 6.81 -6.19 -19.06
N SER A 560 5.72 -6.12 -19.85
CA SER A 560 5.07 -4.87 -20.26
C SER A 560 3.64 -4.73 -19.73
N ALA A 561 3.22 -5.57 -18.78
CA ALA A 561 1.94 -5.48 -18.12
C ALA A 561 1.94 -6.20 -16.77
N ALA A 562 1.02 -5.80 -15.91
CA ALA A 562 0.56 -6.54 -14.74
C ALA A 562 -0.96 -6.33 -14.66
N PHE A 563 -1.67 -6.96 -15.58
CA PHE A 563 -3.11 -6.80 -15.75
C PHE A 563 -3.88 -7.32 -14.53
N LEU A 564 -5.05 -6.71 -14.31
CA LEU A 564 -5.82 -6.67 -13.06
C LEU A 564 -5.22 -5.79 -11.95
N ARG A 565 -3.95 -5.40 -12.03
CA ARG A 565 -3.40 -4.31 -11.21
C ARG A 565 -3.33 -2.99 -11.95
N PHE A 566 -2.74 -2.93 -13.15
CA PHE A 566 -2.62 -1.70 -13.92
C PHE A 566 -3.43 -1.71 -15.22
N ASP A 567 -3.77 -0.52 -15.71
CA ASP A 567 -4.28 -0.34 -17.07
C ASP A 567 -3.27 -0.83 -18.14
N ILE A 568 -3.80 -1.17 -19.32
CA ILE A 568 -2.99 -1.72 -20.40
C ILE A 568 -2.53 -0.59 -21.33
N ASN A 569 -1.21 -0.42 -21.50
CA ASN A 569 -0.69 0.49 -22.52
C ASN A 569 -1.04 -0.01 -23.94
N PRO A 570 -1.71 0.80 -24.78
CA PRO A 570 -2.05 0.39 -26.16
C PRO A 570 -0.85 0.27 -27.10
N CYS A 571 0.32 0.78 -26.68
CA CYS A 571 1.58 0.83 -27.43
C CYS A 571 1.53 1.66 -28.74
N THR A 572 0.52 2.53 -28.91
CA THR A 572 0.37 3.35 -30.13
C THR A 572 0.99 4.75 -30.00
N GLY A 573 1.22 5.21 -28.77
CA GLY A 573 1.58 6.61 -28.47
C GLY A 573 0.39 7.58 -28.53
N GLY A 574 -0.84 7.07 -28.69
CA GLY A 574 -2.07 7.86 -28.63
C GLY A 574 -2.43 8.32 -27.22
N ASP A 575 -3.60 8.96 -27.13
CA ASP A 575 -4.21 9.34 -25.84
C ASP A 575 -4.58 8.08 -25.05
N LEU A 576 -4.12 7.98 -23.80
CA LEU A 576 -4.28 6.76 -23.00
C LEU A 576 -5.75 6.49 -22.61
N ALA A 577 -6.55 7.55 -22.46
CA ALA A 577 -7.95 7.43 -22.11
C ALA A 577 -8.81 7.09 -23.34
N ASP A 578 -8.53 7.69 -24.49
CA ASP A 578 -9.36 7.64 -25.70
C ASP A 578 -8.89 6.67 -26.80
N GLU A 579 -7.68 6.11 -26.71
CA GLU A 579 -7.16 5.22 -27.75
C GLU A 579 -7.98 3.92 -27.83
N THR A 580 -8.35 3.57 -29.06
CA THR A 580 -9.15 2.36 -29.37
C THR A 580 -8.30 1.26 -30.01
N ARG A 581 -7.19 1.63 -30.63
CA ARG A 581 -6.28 0.69 -31.31
C ARG A 581 -5.18 0.27 -30.36
N CYS A 582 -4.61 -0.90 -30.62
CA CYS A 582 -3.34 -1.28 -30.03
C CYS A 582 -2.44 -1.91 -31.08
N ARG A 583 -1.20 -2.16 -30.70
CA ARG A 583 -0.27 -2.94 -31.49
C ARG A 583 0.58 -3.82 -30.60
N GLN A 584 0.94 -4.98 -31.12
CA GLN A 584 2.03 -5.75 -30.56
C GLN A 584 3.33 -4.94 -30.63
N VAL A 585 4.17 -5.14 -29.62
CA VAL A 585 5.46 -4.44 -29.47
C VAL A 585 6.55 -5.45 -29.11
N ARG A 586 7.69 -5.33 -29.79
CA ARG A 586 8.91 -6.03 -29.37
C ARG A 586 9.69 -5.12 -28.44
N VAL A 587 9.87 -5.56 -27.20
CA VAL A 587 10.69 -4.86 -26.19
C VAL A 587 12.00 -5.60 -26.00
N SER A 588 13.10 -4.85 -25.99
CA SER A 588 14.45 -5.37 -25.80
C SER A 588 15.12 -4.67 -24.62
N ILE A 589 15.62 -5.46 -23.66
CA ILE A 589 16.39 -5.00 -22.51
C ILE A 589 17.87 -5.23 -22.80
N LEU A 590 18.65 -4.16 -22.80
CA LEU A 590 20.09 -4.18 -23.04
C LEU A 590 20.84 -4.36 -21.73
N HIS A 591 21.88 -5.18 -21.72
CA HIS A 591 22.68 -5.47 -20.52
C HIS A 591 24.19 -5.58 -20.81
N SER A 592 24.64 -4.80 -21.79
CA SER A 592 26.06 -4.66 -22.15
C SER A 592 26.84 -3.74 -21.20
N SER A 593 28.18 -3.70 -21.32
CA SER A 593 29.02 -2.74 -20.60
C SER A 593 28.70 -1.27 -20.90
N ARG A 594 28.16 -0.96 -22.09
CA ARG A 594 27.69 0.38 -22.46
C ARG A 594 26.31 0.70 -21.90
N TYR A 595 25.48 -0.32 -21.71
CA TYR A 595 24.09 -0.22 -21.27
C TYR A 595 23.86 -1.18 -20.10
N PRO A 596 24.41 -0.88 -18.91
CA PRO A 596 24.43 -1.81 -17.79
C PRO A 596 23.11 -1.78 -17.00
N SER A 597 22.08 -2.44 -17.55
CA SER A 597 20.83 -2.66 -16.82
C SER A 597 21.11 -3.41 -15.51
N ARG A 598 20.53 -2.93 -14.41
CA ARG A 598 20.87 -3.40 -13.07
C ARG A 598 19.74 -3.17 -12.07
N LEU A 599 19.54 -4.15 -11.20
CA LEU A 599 18.78 -4.06 -9.97
C LEU A 599 19.67 -3.49 -8.87
N ILE A 600 19.19 -2.50 -8.14
CA ILE A 600 19.89 -1.88 -7.00
C ILE A 600 19.20 -2.34 -5.73
N LEU A 601 19.88 -3.20 -4.97
CA LEU A 601 19.35 -3.80 -3.75
C LEU A 601 19.86 -3.09 -2.48
N PRO A 602 19.01 -2.90 -1.46
CA PRO A 602 19.39 -2.32 -0.18
C PRO A 602 19.92 -3.40 0.77
N VAL A 603 21.21 -3.73 0.65
CA VAL A 603 21.80 -4.78 1.50
C VAL A 603 22.15 -4.21 2.87
N CYS A 604 21.53 -4.76 3.91
CA CYS A 604 21.74 -4.35 5.30
C CYS A 604 22.78 -5.23 5.98
N HIS A 605 23.77 -4.61 6.61
CA HIS A 605 24.87 -5.29 7.29
C HIS A 605 24.76 -5.24 8.83
N ASP A 606 23.57 -4.95 9.36
CA ASP A 606 23.34 -4.87 10.80
C ASP A 606 23.71 -6.21 11.48
N PRO A 607 24.63 -6.20 12.47
CA PRO A 607 25.14 -7.44 13.07
C PRO A 607 24.05 -8.25 13.78
N ARG A 608 22.96 -7.61 14.24
CA ARG A 608 21.83 -8.28 14.90
C ARG A 608 21.11 -9.25 13.96
N LEU A 609 21.25 -9.05 12.64
CA LEU A 609 20.68 -9.93 11.60
C LEU A 609 21.38 -11.28 11.52
N LEU A 610 22.67 -11.32 11.85
CA LEU A 610 23.53 -12.52 11.81
C LEU A 610 23.51 -13.33 13.13
N GLU A 611 22.90 -12.80 14.19
CA GLU A 611 22.82 -13.45 15.50
C GLU A 611 21.71 -14.53 15.56
N GLU A 612 21.74 -15.53 14.67
CA GLU A 612 20.83 -16.69 14.79
C GLU A 612 21.19 -17.61 15.98
N ASP A 613 22.40 -17.50 16.53
CA ASP A 613 22.87 -18.34 17.64
C ASP A 613 22.61 -17.78 19.05
N GLY A 614 22.15 -16.53 19.17
CA GLY A 614 21.99 -15.84 20.47
C GLY A 614 20.86 -16.39 21.34
N LEU A 615 19.77 -16.87 20.73
CA LEU A 615 18.60 -17.39 21.44
C LEU A 615 18.76 -18.84 21.91
N ARG A 616 19.68 -19.63 21.31
CA ARG A 616 20.03 -20.96 21.84
C ARG A 616 20.95 -20.88 23.07
N ARG A 617 21.73 -19.81 23.24
CA ARG A 617 22.67 -19.67 24.38
C ARG A 617 22.03 -19.08 25.63
N LEU A 618 20.97 -18.29 25.52
CA LEU A 618 20.28 -17.72 26.69
C LEU A 618 19.37 -18.73 27.42
N ASN A 619 19.06 -19.88 26.82
CA ASN A 619 18.23 -20.93 27.43
C ASN A 619 19.01 -22.10 28.06
N PHE A 620 20.35 -22.05 28.13
CA PHE A 620 21.16 -23.14 28.75
C PHE A 620 22.23 -22.72 29.77
N SER A 621 22.41 -21.42 30.09
CA SER A 621 23.44 -21.01 31.08
C SER A 621 22.91 -20.73 32.50
N THR A 622 21.63 -20.89 32.79
CA THR A 622 21.10 -20.85 34.17
C THR A 622 20.52 -22.20 34.59
N ARG A 623 21.36 -22.96 35.31
CA ARG A 623 21.06 -24.08 36.25
C ARG A 623 21.86 -25.36 35.98
N ARG A 624 23.19 -25.29 36.15
CA ARG A 624 23.96 -26.40 36.73
C ARG A 624 25.18 -25.88 37.50
N LYS A 625 24.96 -25.31 38.67
CA LYS A 625 25.95 -25.35 39.75
C LYS A 625 25.27 -25.57 41.11
N HIS A 626 25.50 -26.79 41.61
CA HIS A 626 25.69 -27.17 43.02
C HIS A 626 24.45 -27.32 43.92
N CYS A 627 23.91 -28.53 43.94
CA CYS A 627 23.52 -29.19 45.19
C CYS A 627 24.13 -30.60 45.18
N GLY A 628 25.08 -30.83 46.09
CA GLY A 628 25.75 -32.11 46.26
C GLY A 628 26.55 -32.08 47.56
N GLN A 629 25.89 -32.56 48.62
CA GLN A 629 26.35 -32.92 49.98
C GLN A 629 26.99 -31.83 50.86
#